data_AF-A0A7S2WA54-F1
#
_entry.id   AF-A0A7S2WA54-F1
#
_cell.length_a   1.000
_cell.length_b   1.000
_cell.length_c   1.000
_cell.angle_alpha   90.00
_cell.angle_beta   90.00
_cell.angle_gamma   90.00
#
_symmetry.space_group_name_H-M   'P 1'
#
loop_
_entity.id
_entity.type
_entity.pdbx_description
1 polymer ?
#
loop_
_entity_poly.entity_id
_entity_poly.type
_entity_poly.pdbx_seq_one_letter_code
_entity_poly.pdbx_strand_id
1 'polypeptide(L)'
;GAEDTQERWFGVVCVWGQMRWLVAVFMGLMSLHGAWGYMSGRPAPPTAENLWHRDHLLRLDGSLRRIAGIALLPRPDASPGECSSVALSSTIAIVSHGVEDDPLFDFATPCAQALFKMDWDTFVRTPSRLSAEASDRDERQRLLDTVERQGFIRDYRGVRVSADGDRFHISNALVWNVLDPDTGGRIGQAAMFRASDVEPISS
;
A
#
# COMPACT_ATOMS: atom_id res chain seq x y z
N GLY A 1 -39.24 40.12 29.50
CA GLY A 1 -39.18 38.79 28.89
C GLY A 1 -37.75 38.34 29.07
N ALA A 2 -37.50 37.52 30.08
CA ALA A 2 -37.75 36.07 30.05
C ALA A 2 -36.86 35.46 28.96
N GLU A 3 -35.99 34.49 29.18
CA GLU A 3 -35.65 33.57 30.29
C GLU A 3 -34.43 32.82 29.70
N ASP A 4 -33.38 32.50 30.45
CA ASP A 4 -33.16 31.16 31.05
C ASP A 4 -33.00 30.06 29.98
N THR A 5 -32.00 29.16 29.91
CA THR A 5 -31.34 28.27 30.89
C THR A 5 -30.11 27.66 30.14
N GLN A 6 -28.91 27.50 30.69
CA GLN A 6 -28.41 26.43 31.59
C GLN A 6 -28.53 24.98 31.06
N GLU A 7 -27.37 24.28 31.07
CA GLU A 7 -27.20 22.82 31.25
C GLU A 7 -27.68 21.88 30.11
N ARG A 8 -27.12 20.67 29.85
CA ARG A 8 -26.40 19.70 30.68
C ARG A 8 -25.75 18.64 29.77
N TRP A 9 -24.68 18.03 30.27
CA TRP A 9 -24.04 16.82 29.78
C TRP A 9 -24.94 15.56 29.87
N PHE A 10 -24.54 14.53 29.10
CA PHE A 10 -24.75 13.08 29.22
C PHE A 10 -25.53 12.39 28.10
N GLY A 11 -24.88 11.36 27.51
CA GLY A 11 -25.54 10.06 27.36
C GLY A 11 -25.78 9.56 25.93
N VAL A 12 -24.82 8.78 25.42
CA VAL A 12 -24.99 7.44 24.81
C VAL A 12 -26.19 7.24 23.87
N VAL A 13 -25.92 6.98 22.58
CA VAL A 13 -26.41 5.76 21.89
C VAL A 13 -25.43 5.37 20.77
N CYS A 14 -24.67 4.30 21.01
CA CYS A 14 -24.14 3.44 19.96
C CYS A 14 -25.32 2.68 19.35
N VAL A 15 -25.68 2.96 18.10
CA VAL A 15 -26.31 2.03 17.16
C VAL A 15 -26.03 2.61 15.80
N TRP A 16 -25.42 1.86 14.88
CA TRP A 16 -25.79 1.76 13.46
C TRP A 16 -24.94 0.65 12.84
N GLY A 17 -25.49 -0.56 12.93
CA GLY A 17 -25.14 -1.63 12.02
C GLY A 17 -25.74 -1.36 10.64
N GLN A 18 -25.13 -1.99 9.63
CA GLN A 18 -25.54 -2.06 8.23
C GLN A 18 -25.57 -0.74 7.44
N MET A 19 -24.54 -0.51 6.63
CA MET A 19 -24.81 -0.06 5.26
C MET A 19 -23.74 -0.52 4.28
N ARG A 20 -24.24 -1.20 3.25
CA ARG A 20 -23.56 -1.78 2.10
C ARG A 20 -23.03 -0.65 1.20
N TRP A 21 -21.85 -0.90 0.63
CA TRP A 21 -21.31 -0.38 -0.63
C TRP A 21 -22.20 0.58 -1.42
N LEU A 22 -21.75 1.84 -1.61
CA LEU A 22 -22.13 2.69 -2.75
C LEU A 22 -21.08 3.79 -2.98
N VAL A 23 -20.77 3.96 -4.27
CA VAL A 23 -19.72 4.77 -4.90
C VAL A 23 -20.19 6.23 -5.15
N ALA A 24 -19.29 7.22 -5.07
CA ALA A 24 -19.43 8.56 -5.66
C ALA A 24 -18.02 9.10 -6.00
N VAL A 25 -17.55 9.14 -7.25
CA VAL A 25 -17.79 10.11 -8.36
C VAL A 25 -17.65 11.57 -7.96
N PHE A 26 -16.53 12.22 -8.37
CA PHE A 26 -16.52 13.62 -8.84
C PHE A 26 -15.32 13.87 -9.77
N MET A 27 -15.60 14.33 -10.99
CA MET A 27 -14.65 14.76 -12.02
C MET A 27 -14.20 16.22 -11.80
N GLY A 28 -12.98 16.56 -12.25
CA GLY A 28 -12.52 17.94 -12.46
C GLY A 28 -11.34 17.99 -13.45
N LEU A 29 -11.45 18.83 -14.48
CA LEU A 29 -10.71 18.83 -15.75
C LEU A 29 -9.46 19.76 -15.78
N MET A 30 -8.53 19.44 -16.72
CA MET A 30 -7.48 20.28 -17.38
C MET A 30 -6.19 20.55 -16.58
N SER A 31 -4.96 20.52 -17.12
CA SER A 31 -4.48 20.60 -18.51
C SER A 31 -3.06 20.02 -18.66
N LEU A 32 -2.73 19.61 -19.88
CA LEU A 32 -1.51 18.94 -20.35
C LEU A 32 -0.23 19.79 -20.26
N HIS A 33 0.93 19.16 -20.01
CA HIS A 33 2.05 19.01 -20.98
C HIS A 33 3.20 18.15 -20.39
N GLY A 34 3.56 17.08 -21.11
CA GLY A 34 4.95 16.63 -21.19
C GLY A 34 5.33 15.30 -20.51
N ALA A 35 5.18 14.21 -21.28
CA ALA A 35 6.00 12.98 -21.23
C ALA A 35 5.88 12.04 -20.01
N TRP A 36 4.90 11.12 -20.09
CA TRP A 36 5.19 9.69 -19.96
C TRP A 36 4.13 8.89 -20.73
N GLY A 37 4.55 8.22 -21.79
CA GLY A 37 3.72 7.23 -22.48
C GLY A 37 3.63 5.96 -21.63
N TYR A 38 2.88 6.00 -20.54
CA TYR A 38 2.28 4.79 -19.98
C TYR A 38 1.19 4.37 -20.96
N MET A 39 1.45 3.30 -21.70
CA MET A 39 0.42 2.63 -22.47
C MET A 39 -0.80 2.42 -21.58
N SER A 40 -1.94 2.90 -22.05
CA SER A 40 -3.25 2.92 -21.41
C SER A 40 -3.85 1.52 -21.25
N GLY A 41 -3.14 0.62 -20.57
CA GLY A 41 -3.57 -0.73 -20.20
C GLY A 41 -3.10 -1.05 -18.79
N ARG A 42 -4.02 -1.48 -17.93
CA ARG A 42 -3.72 -1.91 -16.55
C ARG A 42 -2.66 -3.02 -16.56
N PRO A 43 -1.75 -3.09 -15.57
CA PRO A 43 -0.77 -4.16 -15.51
C PRO A 43 -1.47 -5.52 -15.39
N ALA A 44 -1.14 -6.44 -16.30
CA ALA A 44 -1.57 -7.83 -16.20
C ALA A 44 -1.04 -8.45 -14.89
N PRO A 45 -1.69 -9.49 -14.33
CA PRO A 45 -1.13 -10.20 -13.17
C PRO A 45 0.32 -10.63 -13.43
N PRO A 46 1.22 -10.58 -12.42
CA PRO A 46 2.55 -11.13 -12.55
C PRO A 46 2.42 -12.61 -12.91
N THR A 47 2.93 -12.98 -14.08
CA THR A 47 3.06 -14.38 -14.45
C THR A 47 4.52 -14.66 -14.79
N ALA A 48 4.93 -15.92 -14.67
CA ALA A 48 6.26 -16.34 -15.11
C ALA A 48 6.51 -16.06 -16.62
N GLU A 49 5.44 -15.82 -17.38
CA GLU A 49 5.44 -15.68 -18.84
C GLU A 49 5.57 -14.22 -19.30
N ASN A 50 5.01 -13.26 -18.57
CA ASN A 50 5.01 -11.85 -18.99
C ASN A 50 6.19 -11.03 -18.44
N LEU A 51 6.86 -11.52 -17.39
CA LEU A 51 8.10 -10.98 -16.80
C LEU A 51 8.11 -9.47 -16.48
N TRP A 52 6.99 -8.76 -16.57
CA TRP A 52 6.94 -7.32 -16.31
C TRP A 52 7.31 -7.03 -14.84
N HIS A 53 7.03 -7.98 -13.95
CA HIS A 53 7.42 -7.91 -12.54
C HIS A 53 8.93 -7.87 -12.35
N ARG A 54 9.74 -8.28 -13.34
CA ARG A 54 11.20 -8.17 -13.28
C ARG A 54 11.62 -6.72 -13.17
N ASP A 55 11.27 -5.90 -14.15
CA ASP A 55 11.71 -4.50 -14.18
C ASP A 55 11.11 -3.72 -13.01
N HIS A 56 9.89 -4.08 -12.60
CA HIS A 56 9.25 -3.55 -11.39
C HIS A 56 10.04 -3.91 -10.12
N LEU A 57 10.38 -5.19 -9.91
CA LEU A 57 11.15 -5.62 -8.74
C LEU A 57 12.57 -5.07 -8.73
N LEU A 58 13.23 -4.95 -9.89
CA LEU A 58 14.54 -4.31 -9.99
C LEU A 58 14.47 -2.84 -9.56
N ARG A 59 13.39 -2.14 -9.90
CA ARG A 59 13.15 -0.76 -9.45
C ARG A 59 12.88 -0.68 -7.95
N LEU A 60 12.05 -1.58 -7.42
CA LEU A 60 11.79 -1.69 -5.98
C LEU A 60 13.08 -1.96 -5.18
N ASP A 61 13.87 -2.94 -5.61
CA ASP A 61 15.16 -3.32 -5.02
C ASP A 61 16.18 -2.19 -5.13
N GLY A 62 16.35 -1.59 -6.31
CA GLY A 62 17.29 -0.49 -6.53
C GLY A 62 17.00 0.72 -5.65
N SER A 63 15.72 1.08 -5.50
CA SER A 63 15.28 2.15 -4.60
C SER A 63 15.61 1.83 -3.15
N LEU A 64 15.29 0.60 -2.71
CA LEU A 64 15.51 0.18 -1.33
C LEU A 64 16.99 0.10 -0.97
N ARG A 65 17.83 -0.39 -1.88
CA ARG A 65 19.29 -0.40 -1.72
C ARG A 65 19.85 1.01 -1.59
N ARG A 66 19.40 1.92 -2.46
CA ARG A 66 19.86 3.32 -2.48
C ARG A 66 19.49 4.06 -1.20
N ILE A 67 18.27 3.88 -0.72
CA ILE A 67 17.73 4.61 0.43
C ILE A 67 18.16 3.99 1.77
N ALA A 68 18.08 2.67 1.88
CA ALA A 68 18.18 1.97 3.17
C ALA A 68 19.34 0.97 3.25
N GLY A 69 20.09 0.75 2.16
CA GLY A 69 21.14 -0.28 2.09
C GLY A 69 20.62 -1.71 2.24
N ILE A 70 19.32 -1.95 2.04
CA ILE A 70 18.70 -3.28 2.13
C ILE A 70 18.49 -3.85 0.74
N ALA A 71 18.70 -5.15 0.60
CA ALA A 71 18.45 -5.89 -0.62
C ALA A 71 17.09 -6.62 -0.54
N LEU A 72 16.26 -6.45 -1.57
CA LEU A 72 15.07 -7.27 -1.83
C LEU A 72 15.42 -8.48 -2.72
N LEU A 73 16.35 -8.29 -3.67
CA LEU A 73 16.85 -9.29 -4.59
C LEU A 73 18.28 -9.69 -4.22
N PRO A 74 18.79 -10.88 -4.62
CA PRO A 74 20.15 -11.30 -4.29
C PRO A 74 21.22 -10.34 -4.83
N ARG A 75 20.97 -9.71 -5.97
CA ARG A 75 21.88 -8.78 -6.65
C ARG A 75 21.10 -7.77 -7.50
N PRO A 76 21.68 -6.58 -7.79
CA PRO A 76 21.03 -5.54 -8.59
C PRO A 76 20.68 -5.97 -10.02
N ASP A 77 21.35 -6.99 -10.56
CA ASP A 77 21.14 -7.55 -11.91
C ASP A 77 20.49 -8.94 -11.85
N ALA A 78 19.64 -9.18 -10.84
CA ALA A 78 18.98 -10.46 -10.64
C ALA A 78 18.31 -10.98 -11.92
N SER A 79 18.48 -12.27 -12.15
CA SER A 79 17.88 -12.97 -13.28
C SER A 79 16.35 -12.91 -13.23
N PRO A 80 15.67 -13.12 -14.37
CA PRO A 80 14.22 -13.25 -14.38
C PRO A 80 13.69 -14.31 -13.39
N GLY A 81 14.39 -15.43 -13.25
CA GLY A 81 14.03 -16.49 -12.29
C GLY A 81 14.12 -16.04 -10.83
N GLU A 82 15.19 -15.31 -10.47
CA GLU A 82 15.35 -14.72 -9.13
C GLU A 82 14.24 -13.70 -8.83
N CYS A 83 13.89 -12.86 -9.80
CA CYS A 83 12.79 -11.91 -9.66
C CYS A 83 11.44 -12.63 -9.51
N SER A 84 11.17 -13.64 -10.33
CA SER A 84 9.95 -14.45 -10.24
C SER A 84 9.80 -15.15 -8.89
N SER A 85 10.89 -15.64 -8.30
CA SER A 85 10.86 -16.27 -6.98
C SER A 85 10.39 -15.30 -5.89
N VAL A 86 10.71 -14.01 -6.01
CA VAL A 86 10.23 -12.98 -5.07
C VAL A 86 8.81 -12.55 -5.41
N ALA A 87 8.51 -12.31 -6.68
CA ALA A 87 7.18 -11.89 -7.13
C ALA A 87 6.07 -12.91 -6.80
N LEU A 88 6.40 -14.20 -6.81
CA LEU A 88 5.48 -15.29 -6.55
C LEU A 88 5.54 -15.80 -5.10
N SER A 89 6.17 -15.05 -4.19
CA SER A 89 6.31 -15.47 -2.80
C SER A 89 4.95 -15.64 -2.10
N SER A 90 4.80 -16.75 -1.38
CA SER A 90 3.67 -17.03 -0.49
C SER A 90 3.95 -16.66 0.98
N THR A 91 5.19 -16.30 1.32
CA THR A 91 5.62 -16.02 2.70
C THR A 91 6.04 -14.56 2.93
N ILE A 92 6.25 -13.81 1.84
CA ILE A 92 6.62 -12.40 1.88
C ILE A 92 5.56 -11.60 1.13
N ALA A 93 4.86 -10.72 1.85
CA ALA A 93 3.93 -9.77 1.28
C ALA A 93 4.74 -8.57 0.76
N ILE A 94 4.61 -8.26 -0.52
CA ILE A 94 5.14 -7.03 -1.11
C ILE A 94 4.01 -6.37 -1.87
N VAL A 95 3.82 -5.07 -1.65
CA VAL A 95 2.86 -4.24 -2.37
C VAL A 95 3.52 -2.93 -2.79
N SER A 96 3.07 -2.34 -3.89
CA SER A 96 3.46 -0.98 -4.27
C SER A 96 2.35 -0.22 -4.98
N HIS A 97 2.52 1.10 -5.04
CA HIS A 97 1.64 2.02 -5.74
C HIS A 97 2.43 3.25 -6.23
N GLY A 98 1.82 4.03 -7.12
CA GLY A 98 2.38 5.26 -7.68
C GLY A 98 2.32 6.47 -6.74
N VAL A 99 2.40 7.67 -7.34
CA VAL A 99 2.40 8.98 -6.65
C VAL A 99 1.09 9.75 -6.83
N GLU A 100 0.06 9.12 -7.37
CA GLU A 100 -1.26 9.72 -7.51
C GLU A 100 -1.82 10.14 -6.13
N ASP A 101 -2.71 11.14 -6.11
CA ASP A 101 -3.29 11.65 -4.86
C ASP A 101 -4.08 10.58 -4.08
N ASP A 102 -4.72 9.65 -4.79
CA ASP A 102 -5.35 8.44 -4.23
C ASP A 102 -4.79 7.21 -4.95
N PRO A 103 -3.58 6.75 -4.59
CA PRO A 103 -2.82 5.84 -5.42
C PRO A 103 -3.38 4.42 -5.32
N LEU A 104 -3.64 3.85 -6.49
CA LEU A 104 -4.04 2.46 -6.65
C LEU A 104 -2.80 1.58 -6.55
N PHE A 105 -2.94 0.39 -5.95
CA PHE A 105 -1.86 -0.58 -6.01
C PHE A 105 -1.55 -0.95 -7.46
N ASP A 106 -0.26 -1.04 -7.79
CA ASP A 106 0.22 -1.49 -9.10
C ASP A 106 0.90 -2.86 -9.01
N PHE A 107 1.17 -3.35 -7.79
CA PHE A 107 1.79 -4.64 -7.54
C PHE A 107 1.39 -5.23 -6.19
N ALA A 108 1.27 -6.56 -6.17
CA ALA A 108 1.02 -7.37 -4.98
C ALA A 108 1.51 -8.81 -5.17
N THR A 109 2.30 -9.34 -4.23
CA THR A 109 2.66 -10.77 -4.23
C THR A 109 1.45 -11.65 -3.89
N PRO A 110 1.47 -12.96 -4.23
CA PRO A 110 0.44 -13.91 -3.80
C PRO A 110 0.20 -13.92 -2.29
N CYS A 111 1.27 -13.75 -1.49
CA CYS A 111 1.17 -13.59 -0.04
C CYS A 111 0.28 -12.39 0.35
N ALA A 112 0.51 -11.22 -0.27
CA ALA A 112 -0.30 -10.03 -0.02
C ALA A 112 -1.76 -10.24 -0.46
N GLN A 113 -1.98 -10.80 -1.65
CA GLN A 113 -3.32 -11.14 -2.15
C GLN A 113 -4.09 -12.05 -1.20
N ALA A 114 -3.44 -13.08 -0.65
CA ALA A 114 -4.05 -14.00 0.32
C ALA A 114 -4.42 -13.30 1.64
N LEU A 115 -3.52 -12.47 2.17
CA LEU A 115 -3.75 -11.75 3.44
C LEU A 115 -4.89 -10.72 3.33
N PHE A 116 -4.94 -9.97 2.23
CA PHE A 116 -6.00 -9.00 1.99
C PHE A 116 -7.27 -9.63 1.39
N LYS A 117 -7.23 -10.93 1.05
CA LYS A 117 -8.32 -11.68 0.43
C LYS A 117 -8.83 -11.03 -0.86
N MET A 118 -7.91 -10.58 -1.70
CA MET A 118 -8.21 -9.94 -2.98
C MET A 118 -7.48 -10.68 -4.08
N ASP A 119 -8.17 -10.96 -5.20
CA ASP A 119 -7.50 -11.33 -6.43
C ASP A 119 -6.72 -10.14 -7.00
N TRP A 120 -5.79 -10.42 -7.92
CA TRP A 120 -4.97 -9.39 -8.56
C TRP A 120 -5.80 -8.22 -9.10
N ASP A 121 -6.85 -8.55 -9.85
CA ASP A 121 -7.70 -7.59 -10.53
C ASP A 121 -8.34 -6.62 -9.54
N THR A 122 -8.84 -7.12 -8.42
CA THR A 122 -9.40 -6.32 -7.34
C THR A 122 -8.31 -5.52 -6.64
N PHE A 123 -7.17 -6.15 -6.35
CA PHE A 123 -6.05 -5.52 -5.64
C PHE A 123 -5.57 -4.27 -6.37
N VAL A 124 -5.33 -4.35 -7.68
CA VAL A 124 -4.85 -3.21 -8.48
C VAL A 124 -5.91 -2.12 -8.74
N ARG A 125 -7.15 -2.35 -8.28
CA ARG A 125 -8.22 -1.34 -8.27
C ARG A 125 -8.45 -0.76 -6.88
N THR A 126 -7.77 -1.26 -5.85
CA THR A 126 -7.93 -0.82 -4.47
C THR A 126 -6.99 0.35 -4.20
N PRO A 127 -7.51 1.54 -3.80
CA PRO A 127 -6.68 2.60 -3.27
C PRO A 127 -5.98 2.16 -1.99
N SER A 128 -4.69 2.46 -1.88
CA SER A 128 -3.86 2.00 -0.76
C SER A 128 -4.43 2.36 0.61
N ARG A 129 -5.06 3.53 0.74
CA ARG A 129 -5.70 4.00 1.99
C ARG A 129 -6.84 3.11 2.49
N LEU A 130 -7.52 2.36 1.62
CA LEU A 130 -8.66 1.51 2.03
C LEU A 130 -8.21 0.20 2.68
N SER A 131 -6.93 -0.15 2.56
CA SER A 131 -6.34 -1.33 3.19
C SER A 131 -5.94 -1.10 4.65
N ALA A 132 -5.88 0.17 5.09
CA ALA A 132 -5.44 0.59 6.42
C ALA A 132 -6.62 1.01 7.30
N GLU A 133 -6.55 0.70 8.59
CA GLU A 133 -7.57 1.17 9.52
C GLU A 133 -7.41 2.67 9.82
N ALA A 134 -8.52 3.41 9.86
CA ALA A 134 -8.53 4.85 10.07
C ALA A 134 -8.17 5.29 11.51
N SER A 135 -8.13 4.35 12.45
CA SER A 135 -7.99 4.63 13.88
C SER A 135 -6.53 4.91 14.31
N ASP A 136 -5.54 4.55 13.50
CA ASP A 136 -4.12 4.69 13.86
C ASP A 136 -3.46 5.93 13.24
N ARG A 137 -3.98 7.11 13.62
CA ARG A 137 -3.48 8.40 13.09
C ARG A 137 -2.03 8.67 13.47
N ASP A 138 -1.60 8.27 14.66
CA ASP A 138 -0.26 8.57 15.16
C ASP A 138 0.80 7.73 14.43
N GLU A 139 0.57 6.42 14.25
CA GLU A 139 1.50 5.57 13.51
C GLU A 139 1.48 5.89 12.00
N ARG A 140 0.32 6.30 11.45
CA ARG A 140 0.21 6.86 10.09
C ARG A 140 1.07 8.11 9.96
N GLN A 141 0.98 9.05 10.89
CA GLN A 141 1.76 10.28 10.86
C GLN A 141 3.24 9.99 10.99
N ARG A 142 3.63 9.10 11.91
CA ARG A 142 5.02 8.63 12.07
C ARG A 142 5.56 8.02 10.77
N LEU A 143 4.77 7.18 10.10
CA LEU A 143 5.10 6.64 8.78
C LEU A 143 5.34 7.75 7.77
N LEU A 144 4.42 8.71 7.66
CA LEU A 144 4.50 9.82 6.70
C LEU A 144 5.74 10.69 6.97
N ASP A 145 5.92 11.16 8.20
CA ASP A 145 7.05 12.03 8.59
C ASP A 145 8.40 11.34 8.39
N THR A 146 8.45 10.04 8.69
CA THR A 146 9.68 9.27 8.59
C THR A 146 10.04 8.98 7.14
N VAL A 147 9.07 8.54 6.33
CA VAL A 147 9.30 8.27 4.91
C VAL A 147 9.55 9.57 4.13
N GLU A 148 8.96 10.69 4.53
CA GLU A 148 9.26 12.00 3.96
C GLU A 148 10.71 12.42 4.24
N ARG A 149 11.19 12.26 5.48
CA ARG A 149 12.53 12.69 5.88
C ARG A 149 13.67 11.83 5.35
N GLN A 150 13.53 10.50 5.39
CA GLN A 150 14.62 9.58 5.06
C GLN A 150 14.31 8.64 3.89
N GLY A 151 13.10 8.68 3.33
CA GLY A 151 12.71 7.84 2.20
C GLY A 151 12.26 6.43 2.58
N PHE A 152 12.39 6.01 3.84
CA PHE A 152 11.95 4.70 4.30
C PHE A 152 11.61 4.70 5.80
N ILE A 153 10.86 3.71 6.26
CA ILE A 153 10.70 3.35 7.66
C ILE A 153 10.85 1.84 7.78
N ARG A 154 11.62 1.41 8.77
CA ARG A 154 11.65 0.02 9.24
C ARG A 154 10.76 -0.06 10.46
N ASP A 155 10.33 -1.25 10.83
CA ASP A 155 9.53 -1.49 12.04
C ASP A 155 8.14 -0.89 12.09
N TYR A 156 7.59 -0.48 10.94
CA TYR A 156 6.22 0.01 10.86
C TYR A 156 5.26 -1.06 11.38
N ARG A 157 4.33 -0.62 12.23
CA ARG A 157 3.25 -1.45 12.77
C ARG A 157 1.93 -0.86 12.32
N GLY A 158 0.89 -1.69 12.29
CA GLY A 158 -0.43 -1.14 12.02
C GLY A 158 -1.48 -2.20 11.80
N VAL A 159 -2.72 -1.78 11.95
CA VAL A 159 -3.85 -2.63 11.63
C VAL A 159 -4.23 -2.48 10.15
N ARG A 160 -4.51 -3.61 9.54
CA ARG A 160 -4.97 -3.74 8.16
C ARG A 160 -6.29 -4.50 8.14
N VAL A 161 -7.09 -4.22 7.11
CA VAL A 161 -8.41 -4.79 6.92
C VAL A 161 -8.44 -5.53 5.58
N SER A 162 -8.86 -6.79 5.61
CA SER A 162 -9.07 -7.60 4.41
C SER A 162 -10.39 -7.23 3.71
N ALA A 163 -10.60 -7.73 2.49
CA ALA A 163 -11.83 -7.53 1.72
C ALA A 163 -13.11 -8.00 2.45
N ASP A 164 -13.00 -9.03 3.28
CA ASP A 164 -14.12 -9.58 4.05
C ASP A 164 -14.36 -8.85 5.38
N GLY A 165 -13.53 -7.87 5.71
CA GLY A 165 -13.59 -7.12 6.97
C GLY A 165 -12.77 -7.71 8.12
N ASP A 166 -12.10 -8.84 7.92
CA ASP A 166 -11.18 -9.38 8.93
C ASP A 166 -10.02 -8.41 9.15
N ARG A 167 -9.69 -8.18 10.43
CA ARG A 167 -8.60 -7.30 10.85
C ARG A 167 -7.37 -8.12 11.19
N PHE A 168 -6.21 -7.61 10.81
CA PHE A 168 -4.93 -8.19 11.19
C PHE A 168 -3.93 -7.11 11.51
N HIS A 169 -3.11 -7.36 12.50
CA HIS A 169 -1.99 -6.50 12.88
C HIS A 169 -0.75 -6.94 12.11
N ILE A 170 -0.08 -6.00 11.45
CA ILE A 170 1.25 -6.22 10.88
C ILE A 170 2.31 -5.67 11.83
N SER A 171 3.40 -6.42 11.98
CA SER A 171 4.59 -5.96 12.68
C SER A 171 5.80 -5.98 11.74
N ASN A 172 6.85 -5.25 12.11
CA ASN A 172 8.14 -5.27 11.39
C ASN A 172 8.05 -4.92 9.90
N ALA A 173 7.05 -4.15 9.49
CA ALA A 173 6.90 -3.78 8.09
C ALA A 173 7.96 -2.76 7.68
N LEU A 174 8.48 -2.94 6.48
CA LEU A 174 9.37 -2.02 5.81
C LEU A 174 8.56 -1.25 4.77
N VAL A 175 8.57 0.08 4.83
CA VAL A 175 7.94 0.94 3.82
C VAL A 175 8.99 1.87 3.26
N TRP A 176 9.05 2.03 1.93
CA TRP A 176 10.05 2.88 1.28
C TRP A 176 9.51 3.55 0.03
N ASN A 177 10.06 4.73 -0.28
CA ASN A 177 9.80 5.44 -1.52
C ASN A 177 10.46 4.72 -2.69
N VAL A 178 9.71 4.54 -3.77
CA VAL A 178 10.22 4.03 -5.04
C VAL A 178 10.77 5.22 -5.82
N LEU A 179 12.00 5.09 -6.30
CA LEU A 179 12.74 6.14 -6.97
C LEU A 179 12.85 5.84 -8.47
N ASP A 180 12.79 6.90 -9.25
CA ASP A 180 13.19 6.88 -10.64
C ASP A 180 14.72 6.65 -10.71
N PRO A 181 15.20 5.66 -11.47
CA PRO A 181 16.60 5.27 -11.47
C PRO A 181 17.53 6.38 -11.99
N ASP A 182 17.04 7.19 -12.94
CA ASP A 182 17.82 8.20 -13.67
C ASP A 182 17.83 9.54 -12.93
N THR A 183 16.66 10.01 -12.53
CA THR A 183 16.49 11.33 -11.89
C THR A 183 16.63 11.27 -10.36
N GLY A 184 16.40 10.10 -9.76
CA GLY A 184 16.33 9.94 -8.30
C GLY A 184 15.04 10.49 -7.67
N GLY A 185 14.11 11.02 -8.46
CA GLY A 185 12.82 11.52 -7.98
C GLY A 185 11.92 10.40 -7.48
N ARG A 186 11.04 10.69 -6.51
CA ARG A 186 10.04 9.73 -6.03
C ARG A 186 8.97 9.49 -7.09
N ILE A 187 8.72 8.22 -7.42
CA ILE A 187 7.71 7.77 -8.38
C ILE A 187 6.71 6.78 -7.79
N GLY A 188 6.86 6.41 -6.52
CA GLY A 188 5.89 5.57 -5.83
C GLY A 188 6.25 5.31 -4.38
N GLN A 189 5.57 4.33 -3.80
CA GLN A 189 5.89 3.77 -2.49
C GLN A 189 5.65 2.26 -2.51
N ALA A 190 6.47 1.53 -1.77
CA ALA A 190 6.35 0.09 -1.61
C ALA A 190 6.41 -0.29 -0.13
N ALA A 191 5.78 -1.41 0.20
CA ALA A 191 5.80 -1.99 1.52
C ALA A 191 6.10 -3.49 1.44
N MET A 192 6.83 -4.00 2.44
CA MET A 192 7.18 -5.40 2.58
C MET A 192 7.05 -5.83 4.04
N PHE A 193 6.48 -7.01 4.26
CA PHE A 193 6.44 -7.67 5.57
C PHE A 193 6.30 -9.19 5.38
N ARG A 194 6.63 -9.98 6.41
CA ARG A 194 6.51 -11.44 6.32
C ARG A 194 5.14 -11.88 6.81
N ALA A 195 4.64 -12.99 6.27
CA ALA A 195 3.42 -13.63 6.78
C ALA A 195 3.54 -14.00 8.26
N SER A 196 4.76 -14.30 8.74
CA SER A 196 5.03 -14.58 10.15
C SER A 196 4.94 -13.36 11.07
N ASP A 197 4.95 -12.14 10.51
CA ASP A 197 4.81 -10.89 11.27
C ASP A 197 3.35 -10.41 11.32
N VAL A 198 2.40 -11.26 10.87
CA VAL A 198 0.97 -10.97 10.82
C VAL A 198 0.23 -11.73 11.91
N GLU A 199 -0.55 -11.01 12.71
CA GLU A 199 -1.39 -11.56 13.76
C GLU A 199 -2.87 -11.20 13.51
N PRO A 200 -3.78 -12.18 13.40
CA PRO A 200 -5.21 -11.90 13.34
C PRO A 200 -5.68 -11.19 14.61
N ILE A 201 -6.51 -10.15 14.45
CA ILE A 201 -7.15 -9.49 15.59
C ILE A 201 -8.51 -10.14 15.78
N SER A 202 -8.64 -10.96 16.82
CA SER A 202 -9.93 -11.52 17.21
C SER A 202 -10.84 -10.40 17.74
N SER A 203 -12.03 -10.29 17.14
CA SER A 203 -13.12 -9.43 17.59
C SER A 203 -13.74 -9.90 18.89
#